data_AF-A0A8S2ZGY8-F1
#
_entry.id   AF-A0A8S2ZGY8-F1
#
_cell.length_a   1.000
_cell.length_b   1.000
_cell.length_c   1.000
_cell.angle_alpha   90.00
_cell.angle_beta   90.00
_cell.angle_gamma   90.00
#
_symmetry.space_group_name_H-M   'P 1'
#
loop_
_entity.id
_entity.type
_entity.pdbx_description
1 polymer ?
#
loop_
_entity_poly.entity_id
_entity_poly.type
_entity_poly.pdbx_seq_one_letter_code
_entity_poly.pdbx_strand_id
1 'polypeptide(L)' 'EEIPSHRPLPDGEHDTIGMLAVDPNGNMAAGASTNGLQFKIPGRVADSALVGSGAYVDNEVGGACA' A
#
# COMPACT_ATOMS: atom_id res chain seq x y z
N GLU A 1 12.70 23.28 -26.20
CA GLU A 1 12.48 23.49 -24.76
C GLU A 1 13.36 22.54 -23.98
N GLU A 2 14.18 23.07 -23.10
CA GLU A 2 15.04 22.29 -22.21
C GLU A 2 14.16 21.70 -21.10
N ILE A 3 14.19 20.38 -20.93
CA ILE A 3 13.48 19.71 -19.83
C ILE A 3 14.21 20.11 -18.53
N PRO A 4 13.54 20.73 -17.53
CA PRO A 4 14.20 21.18 -16.32
C PRO A 4 14.86 19.99 -15.59
N SER A 5 16.15 20.10 -15.32
CA SER A 5 17.02 18.97 -14.95
C SER A 5 16.82 18.42 -13.53
N HIS A 6 16.05 19.07 -12.67
CA HIS A 6 15.69 18.51 -11.36
C HIS A 6 14.57 19.34 -10.72
N ARG A 7 13.31 18.97 -10.95
CA ARG A 7 12.25 19.36 -10.01
C ARG A 7 12.33 18.35 -8.86
N PRO A 8 12.60 18.75 -7.61
CA PRO A 8 12.45 17.81 -6.50
C PRO A 8 11.01 17.30 -6.56
N LEU A 9 10.86 15.98 -6.65
CA LEU A 9 9.55 15.36 -6.51
C LEU A 9 9.01 15.79 -5.15
N PRO A 10 7.78 16.32 -5.05
CA PRO A 10 7.21 16.65 -3.75
C PRO A 10 7.31 15.42 -2.84
N ASP A 11 7.74 15.62 -1.59
CA ASP A 11 7.96 14.52 -0.65
C ASP A 11 6.72 13.63 -0.56
N GLY A 12 6.88 12.37 -0.98
CA GLY A 12 6.22 11.22 -0.36
C GLY A 12 4.68 11.18 -0.29
N GLU A 13 3.93 11.93 -1.08
CA GLU A 13 2.47 11.76 -1.12
C GLU A 13 2.11 10.51 -1.95
N HIS A 14 1.81 9.41 -1.26
CA HIS A 14 1.18 8.23 -1.83
C HIS A 14 -0.15 8.03 -1.12
N ASP A 15 -1.24 8.02 -1.87
CA ASP A 15 -2.55 7.72 -1.32
C ASP A 15 -2.65 6.20 -1.14
N THR A 16 -2.03 5.72 -0.07
CA THR A 16 -2.09 4.33 0.36
C THR A 16 -3.00 4.22 1.57
N ILE A 17 -4.00 3.35 1.49
CA ILE A 17 -4.88 3.02 2.59
C ILE A 17 -4.68 1.56 2.97
N GLY A 18 -4.42 1.33 4.24
CA GLY A 18 -4.51 0.03 4.89
C GLY A 18 -5.79 -0.04 5.73
N MET A 19 -6.49 -1.17 5.68
CA MET A 19 -7.66 -1.42 6.52
C MET A 19 -7.60 -2.81 7.11
N LEU A 20 -7.92 -2.91 8.40
CA LEU A 20 -8.13 -4.15 9.12
C LEU A 20 -9.52 -4.11 9.75
N ALA A 21 -10.24 -5.22 9.65
CA ALA A 21 -11.55 -5.39 10.26
C ALA A 21 -11.61 -6.73 11.01
N VAL A 22 -12.42 -6.74 12.07
CA VAL A 22 -12.75 -7.94 12.83
C VAL A 22 -14.27 -8.05 12.89
N ASP A 23 -14.81 -9.20 12.50
CA ASP A 23 -16.25 -9.46 12.56
C ASP A 23 -16.68 -9.93 13.97
N PRO A 24 -18.00 -9.99 14.27
CA PRO A 24 -18.49 -10.46 15.57
C PRO A 24 -18.17 -11.92 15.91
N ASN A 25 -17.81 -12.75 14.93
CA ASN A 25 -17.37 -14.13 15.14
C ASN A 25 -15.87 -14.22 15.46
N GLY A 26 -15.16 -13.08 15.44
CA GLY A 26 -13.72 -12.99 15.65
C GLY A 26 -12.89 -13.26 14.39
N ASN A 27 -13.50 -13.36 13.20
CA ASN A 27 -12.73 -13.47 11.97
C ASN A 27 -12.13 -12.12 11.61
N MET A 28 -10.86 -12.13 11.22
CA MET A 28 -10.13 -10.94 10.82
C MET A 28 -9.96 -10.91 9.29
N ALA A 29 -9.94 -9.71 8.74
CA ALA A 29 -9.60 -9.45 7.34
C ALA A 29 -8.78 -8.18 7.24
N ALA A 30 -7.81 -8.16 6.32
CA ALA A 30 -7.03 -6.98 6.02
C ALA A 30 -6.90 -6.78 4.51
N GLY A 31 -6.74 -5.53 4.11
CA GLY A 31 -6.47 -5.15 2.74
C GLY A 31 -5.73 -3.83 2.67
N ALA A 32 -4.97 -3.65 1.59
CA ALA A 32 -4.31 -2.40 1.26
C ALA A 32 -4.65 -2.00 -0.17
N SER A 33 -4.74 -0.69 -0.42
CA SER A 33 -4.93 -0.13 -1.75
C SER A 33 -4.06 1.10 -1.91
N THR A 34 -3.49 1.28 -3.11
CA THR A 34 -2.56 2.38 -3.40
C THR A 34 -2.68 2.82 -4.86
N ASN A 35 -2.51 4.12 -5.11
CA ASN A 35 -2.25 4.62 -6.47
C ASN A 35 -0.79 4.39 -6.90
N GLY A 36 0.09 3.95 -5.99
CA GLY A 36 1.50 3.68 -6.21
C GLY A 36 2.37 4.93 -6.30
N LEU A 37 3.67 4.73 -6.48
CA LEU A 37 4.66 5.81 -6.57
C LEU A 37 4.40 6.71 -7.79
N GLN A 38 4.55 8.03 -7.59
CA GLN A 38 4.49 9.00 -8.68
C GLN A 38 5.57 8.71 -9.74
N PHE A 39 5.25 8.88 -11.02
CA PHE A 39 6.17 8.61 -12.14
C PHE A 39 6.74 7.18 -12.20
N LYS A 40 6.04 6.20 -11.60
CA LYS A 40 6.44 4.79 -11.67
C LYS A 40 6.55 4.30 -13.12
N ILE A 41 7.54 3.46 -13.38
CA ILE A 41 7.66 2.74 -14.65
C ILE A 41 6.37 1.92 -14.88
N PRO A 42 5.78 1.94 -16.09
CA PRO A 42 4.60 1.14 -16.40
C PRO A 42 4.82 -0.34 -16.06
N GLY A 43 3.85 -0.94 -15.37
CA GLY A 43 3.94 -2.31 -14.88
C GLY A 43 4.63 -2.46 -13.51
N ARG A 44 5.16 -1.39 -12.89
CA ARG A 44 5.65 -1.45 -11.50
C ARG A 44 4.50 -1.76 -10.54
N VAL A 45 4.69 -2.80 -9.74
CA VAL A 45 3.78 -3.23 -8.66
C VAL A 45 4.40 -2.85 -7.30
N ALA A 46 3.56 -2.40 -6.37
CA ALA A 46 3.95 -2.05 -4.99
C ALA A 46 3.62 -3.19 -4.01
N ASP A 47 4.05 -3.03 -2.77
CA ASP A 47 3.78 -3.91 -1.64
C ASP A 47 2.28 -4.08 -1.32
N SER A 48 1.44 -3.06 -1.55
CA SER A 48 -0.01 -3.13 -1.28
C SER A 48 -0.73 -4.27 -2.03
N ALA A 49 -0.18 -4.74 -3.16
CA ALA A 49 -0.73 -5.86 -3.93
C ALA A 49 -0.12 -7.23 -3.55
N LEU A 50 0.78 -7.27 -2.56
CA LEU A 50 1.51 -8.46 -2.14
C LEU A 50 1.10 -8.86 -0.73
N VAL A 51 0.54 -10.06 -0.59
CA VAL A 51 0.17 -10.66 0.70
C VAL A 51 1.41 -10.80 1.59
N GLY A 52 1.31 -10.39 2.85
CA GLY A 52 2.44 -10.42 3.79
C GLY A 52 3.34 -9.18 3.73
N SER A 53 3.24 -8.36 2.67
CA SER A 53 3.97 -7.09 2.57
C SER A 53 3.07 -5.91 2.88
N GLY A 54 2.01 -5.70 2.10
CA GLY A 54 1.11 -4.56 2.28
C GLY A 54 -0.03 -4.82 3.27
N ALA A 55 -0.49 -6.06 3.36
CA ALA A 55 -1.50 -6.49 4.31
C ALA A 55 -1.37 -7.99 4.61
N TYR A 56 -1.61 -8.38 5.86
CA TYR A 56 -1.66 -9.77 6.29
C TYR A 56 -2.55 -9.96 7.50
N VAL A 57 -3.18 -11.13 7.59
CA VAL A 57 -3.96 -11.57 8.75
C VAL A 57 -3.71 -13.06 8.97
N ASP A 58 -3.58 -13.41 10.23
CA ASP A 58 -3.73 -14.75 10.75
C ASP A 58 -4.74 -14.71 11.90
N ASN A 59 -5.86 -15.45 11.80
CA ASN A 59 -6.91 -15.47 12.82
C ASN A 59 -6.42 -15.96 14.19
N GLU A 60 -5.35 -16.75 14.24
CA GLU A 60 -4.80 -17.28 15.48
C GLU A 60 -3.78 -16.33 16.14
N VAL A 61 -3.29 -15.33 15.41
CA VAL A 61 -2.18 -14.47 15.86
C VAL A 61 -2.54 -12.98 15.85
N GLY A 62 -3.06 -12.45 14.74
CA GLY A 62 -3.30 -11.02 14.54
C GLY A 62 -3.19 -10.59 13.07
N GLY A 63 -3.30 -9.29 12.81
CA GLY A 63 -3.14 -8.74 11.46
C GLY A 63 -2.45 -7.39 11.44
N ALA A 64 -1.91 -7.02 10.28
CA ALA A 64 -1.19 -5.77 10.06
C ALA A 64 -1.40 -5.26 8.63
N CYS A 65 -1.35 -3.92 8.49
CA CYS A 65 -1.30 -3.20 7.22
C CYS A 65 -0.18 -2.15 7.27
N ALA A 66 0.39 -1.85 6.11
CA ALA A 66 1.36 -0.78 5.92
C ALA A 66 0.70 0.61 5.86
#